data_AF-A0A1E4H0T5-F1
#
_entry.id   AF-A0A1E4H0T5-F1
#
_cell.length_a   1.000
_cell.length_b   1.000
_cell.length_c   1.000
_cell.angle_alpha   90.00
_cell.angle_beta   90.00
_cell.angle_gamma   90.00
#
_symmetry.space_group_name_H-M   'P 1'
#
loop_
_entity.id
_entity.type
_entity.pdbx_description
1 polymer ?
#
loop_
_entity_poly.entity_id
_entity_poly.type
_entity_poly.pdbx_seq_one_letter_code
_entity_poly.pdbx_strand_id
1 'polypeptide(L)'
;MRSVVPNGALRATSRAALGLILAGGVAGAALAADFVVVASTDPAVKPGVEFSGGERIALGAGQTARLMSASGAITTVRGGPQGAVAPRPGAATDPSRLAQLKILVDPPPTSRTFGARRSGVCPDPAHLTTLDHILAAQKAGCANQARTALQALVSAEPTP
;
A
#
# COMPACT_ATOMS: atom_id res chain seq x y z
N MET A 1 -69.36 -2.70 -6.37
CA MET A 1 -69.19 -1.35 -6.94
C MET A 1 -67.72 -1.14 -7.29
N ARG A 2 -67.44 -0.87 -8.58
CA ARG A 2 -66.23 -0.28 -9.20
C ARG A 2 -64.86 -0.89 -8.82
N SER A 3 -64.28 -1.78 -9.64
CA SER A 3 -63.41 -1.48 -10.80
C SER A 3 -62.35 -0.41 -10.55
N VAL A 4 -61.07 -0.82 -10.47
CA VAL A 4 -59.96 -0.21 -11.23
C VAL A 4 -58.90 -1.30 -11.53
N VAL A 5 -58.86 -1.72 -12.79
CA VAL A 5 -57.67 -2.16 -13.54
C VAL A 5 -57.22 -0.90 -14.29
N PRO A 6 -55.92 -0.53 -14.38
CA PRO A 6 -55.07 -0.92 -15.52
C PRO A 6 -53.56 -0.95 -15.17
N ASN A 7 -52.53 -1.22 -15.96
CA ASN A 7 -52.18 -1.48 -17.38
C ASN A 7 -50.89 -2.34 -17.26
N GLY A 8 -50.61 -3.37 -18.06
CA GLY A 8 -50.52 -3.33 -19.51
C GLY A 8 -49.08 -3.10 -19.97
N ALA A 9 -48.43 -4.20 -20.41
CA ALA A 9 -47.24 -4.29 -21.28
C ALA A 9 -45.86 -4.00 -20.64
N LEU A 10 -44.82 -4.81 -20.85
CA LEU A 10 -44.23 -5.18 -22.13
C LEU A 10 -43.41 -6.50 -22.03
N ARG A 11 -43.61 -7.35 -23.04
CA ARG A 11 -42.62 -8.20 -23.73
C ARG A 11 -42.15 -9.51 -23.06
N ALA A 12 -42.73 -10.58 -23.60
CA ALA A 12 -42.09 -11.87 -23.87
C ALA A 12 -40.74 -11.74 -24.59
N THR A 13 -40.00 -12.86 -24.67
CA THR A 13 -38.66 -13.14 -25.26
C THR A 13 -37.54 -13.09 -24.21
N SER A 14 -36.77 -14.14 -23.91
CA SER A 14 -36.45 -15.37 -24.65
C SER A 14 -35.96 -16.47 -23.70
N ARG A 15 -36.32 -17.71 -24.00
CA ARG A 15 -35.54 -18.88 -23.57
C ARG A 15 -34.14 -18.77 -24.22
N ALA A 16 -33.08 -18.60 -23.44
CA ALA A 16 -31.72 -18.85 -23.90
C ALA A 16 -30.79 -19.11 -22.72
N ALA A 17 -30.17 -20.29 -22.76
CA ALA A 17 -28.92 -20.69 -22.12
C ALA A 17 -28.81 -20.52 -20.59
N LEU A 18 -28.92 -21.59 -19.80
CA LEU A 18 -27.89 -22.63 -19.66
C LEU A 18 -26.51 -22.02 -19.32
N GLY A 19 -26.09 -22.21 -18.06
CA GLY A 19 -24.69 -22.23 -17.67
C GLY A 19 -24.06 -20.90 -17.27
N LEU A 20 -24.20 -20.52 -15.99
CA LEU A 20 -23.17 -19.72 -15.34
C LEU A 20 -22.45 -20.61 -14.33
N ILE A 21 -21.36 -21.19 -14.84
CA ILE A 21 -20.40 -22.02 -14.13
C ILE A 21 -19.80 -21.22 -12.96
N LEU A 22 -19.79 -21.84 -11.77
CA LEU A 22 -18.95 -21.47 -10.64
C LEU A 22 -17.48 -21.41 -11.10
N ALA A 23 -16.90 -20.22 -11.19
CA ALA A 23 -15.44 -20.06 -11.19
C ALA A 23 -15.08 -18.63 -10.77
N GLY A 24 -14.24 -18.52 -9.74
CA GLY A 24 -13.65 -17.24 -9.33
C GLY A 24 -13.96 -16.79 -7.92
N GLY A 25 -14.26 -17.71 -6.99
CA GLY A 25 -13.98 -17.47 -5.59
C GLY A 25 -12.48 -17.34 -5.37
N VAL A 26 -11.92 -16.15 -5.65
CA VAL A 26 -10.70 -15.71 -4.97
C VAL A 26 -11.19 -14.86 -3.81
N ALA A 27 -11.75 -15.53 -2.81
CA ALA A 27 -11.80 -14.96 -1.47
C ALA A 27 -10.34 -14.60 -1.15
N GLY A 28 -10.06 -13.30 -1.11
CA GLY A 28 -8.73 -12.79 -0.87
C GLY A 28 -8.20 -13.40 0.42
N ALA A 29 -7.30 -14.36 0.30
CA ALA A 29 -6.24 -14.44 1.27
C ALA A 29 -5.57 -13.07 1.17
N ALA A 30 -5.81 -12.21 2.15
CA ALA A 30 -4.90 -11.12 2.42
C ALA A 30 -3.56 -11.81 2.66
N LEU A 31 -2.76 -11.96 1.60
CA LEU A 31 -1.38 -12.34 1.73
C LEU A 31 -0.82 -11.34 2.73
N ALA A 32 -0.27 -11.85 3.83
CA ALA A 32 0.37 -11.00 4.80
C ALA A 32 1.48 -10.28 4.04
N ALA A 33 1.24 -9.01 3.73
CA ALA A 33 2.24 -8.18 3.11
C ALA A 33 3.45 -8.19 4.02
N ASP A 34 4.63 -8.49 3.52
CA ASP A 34 5.86 -8.52 4.31
C ASP A 34 6.66 -7.22 4.13
N PHE A 35 6.47 -6.56 2.99
CA PHE A 35 7.22 -5.41 2.55
C PHE A 35 6.31 -4.35 1.94
N VAL A 36 6.69 -3.08 2.13
CA VAL A 36 6.10 -1.92 1.45
C VAL A 36 7.18 -1.25 0.61
N VAL A 37 6.86 -0.87 -0.63
CA VAL A 37 7.73 -0.03 -1.46
C VAL A 37 7.80 1.36 -0.84
N VAL A 38 8.99 1.80 -0.43
CA VAL A 38 9.21 3.15 0.10
C VAL A 38 9.80 4.09 -0.93
N ALA A 39 10.50 3.56 -1.94
CA ALA A 39 11.00 4.30 -3.08
C ALA A 39 11.18 3.37 -4.29
N SER A 40 11.04 3.89 -5.50
CA SER A 40 11.27 3.17 -6.75
C SER A 40 11.80 4.13 -7.82
N THR A 41 12.70 3.66 -8.68
CA THR A 41 13.12 4.38 -9.89
C THR A 41 12.24 4.03 -11.09
N ASP A 42 11.46 2.96 -11.01
CA ASP A 42 10.47 2.58 -12.01
C ASP A 42 9.13 3.31 -11.74
N PRO A 43 8.62 4.11 -12.69
CA PRO A 43 7.33 4.80 -12.52
C PRO A 43 6.12 3.85 -12.47
N ALA A 44 6.26 2.60 -12.94
CA ALA A 44 5.20 1.60 -12.85
C ALA A 44 5.02 1.06 -11.42
N VAL A 45 6.07 1.11 -10.59
CA VAL A 45 6.05 0.63 -9.20
C VAL A 45 5.91 1.83 -8.27
N LYS A 46 4.67 2.04 -7.80
CA LYS A 46 4.36 3.16 -6.90
C LYS A 46 4.84 2.88 -5.46
N PRO A 47 5.31 3.91 -4.74
CA PRO A 47 5.47 3.83 -3.30
C PRO A 47 4.13 3.47 -2.62
N GLY A 48 4.18 2.74 -1.51
CA GLY A 48 3.00 2.28 -0.76
C GLY A 48 2.40 0.96 -1.26
N VAL A 49 2.93 0.39 -2.35
CA VAL A 49 2.57 -0.96 -2.81
C VAL A 49 3.16 -2.00 -1.86
N GLU A 50 2.35 -3.00 -1.54
CA GLU A 50 2.68 -4.08 -0.63
C GLU A 50 3.09 -5.33 -1.42
N PHE A 51 4.10 -6.05 -0.92
CA PHE A 51 4.59 -7.30 -1.49
C PHE A 51 4.80 -8.34 -0.41
N SER A 52 4.47 -9.58 -0.75
CA SER A 52 4.79 -10.76 0.06
C SER A 52 6.25 -11.15 -0.19
N GLY A 53 6.89 -11.78 0.79
CA GLY A 53 8.24 -12.28 0.61
C GLY A 53 8.32 -13.35 -0.49
N GLY A 54 9.31 -13.23 -1.38
CA GLY A 54 9.43 -14.09 -2.56
C GLY A 54 8.48 -13.74 -3.71
N GLU A 55 7.61 -12.74 -3.56
CA GLU A 55 6.74 -12.26 -4.62
C GLU A 55 7.55 -11.56 -5.72
N ARG A 56 7.08 -11.65 -6.96
CA ARG A 56 7.73 -11.00 -8.10
C ARG A 56 7.22 -9.57 -8.26
N ILE A 57 8.16 -8.63 -8.29
CA ILE A 57 7.93 -7.21 -8.51
C ILE A 57 8.21 -6.93 -9.99
N ALA A 58 7.22 -6.36 -10.68
CA ALA A 58 7.34 -5.96 -12.08
C ALA A 58 8.22 -4.71 -12.24
N LEU A 59 9.52 -4.84 -11.99
CA LEU A 59 10.52 -3.81 -12.21
C LEU A 59 11.21 -3.98 -13.56
N GLY A 60 11.27 -2.91 -14.33
CA GLY A 60 12.05 -2.88 -15.57
C GLY A 60 13.53 -3.20 -15.34
N ALA A 61 14.17 -3.74 -16.38
CA ALA A 61 15.60 -4.04 -16.32
C ALA A 61 16.43 -2.79 -15.99
N GLY A 62 17.30 -2.89 -14.99
CA GLY A 62 18.14 -1.78 -14.53
C GLY A 62 17.44 -0.81 -13.58
N GLN A 63 16.12 -0.93 -13.38
CA GLN A 63 15.38 -0.19 -12.37
C GLN A 63 15.60 -0.78 -10.98
N THR A 64 15.35 0.01 -9.94
CA THR A 64 15.46 -0.43 -8.54
C THR A 64 14.23 -0.05 -7.75
N ALA A 65 13.87 -0.88 -6.79
CA ALA A 65 12.92 -0.53 -5.75
C ALA A 65 13.52 -0.78 -4.38
N ARG A 66 13.04 0.02 -3.43
CA ARG A 66 13.43 -0.05 -2.04
C ARG A 66 12.23 -0.51 -1.25
N LEU A 67 12.40 -1.65 -0.61
CA LEU A 67 11.39 -2.34 0.16
C LEU A 67 11.70 -2.15 1.64
N MET A 68 10.70 -1.79 2.42
CA MET A 68 10.83 -1.68 3.88
C MET A 68 9.92 -2.73 4.53
N SER A 69 10.49 -3.50 5.46
CA SER A 69 9.74 -4.44 6.28
C SER A 69 9.12 -3.76 7.50
N ALA A 70 8.22 -4.45 8.20
CA ALA A 70 7.61 -3.97 9.44
C ALA A 70 8.62 -3.66 10.57
N SER A 71 9.82 -4.23 10.49
CA SER A 71 10.93 -3.98 11.44
C SER A 71 11.67 -2.67 11.17
N GLY A 72 11.47 -2.05 10.01
CA GLY A 72 12.25 -0.89 9.54
C GLY A 72 13.48 -1.25 8.72
N ALA A 73 13.81 -2.55 8.57
CA ALA A 73 14.88 -2.97 7.66
C ALA A 73 14.53 -2.61 6.21
N ILE A 74 15.47 -1.98 5.51
CA ILE A 74 15.34 -1.58 4.11
C ILE A 74 16.16 -2.55 3.24
N THR A 75 15.59 -2.97 2.12
CA THR A 75 16.28 -3.79 1.13
C THR A 75 16.08 -3.20 -0.25
N THR A 76 17.18 -3.04 -0.98
CA THR A 76 17.15 -2.60 -2.37
C THR A 76 17.11 -3.81 -3.28
N VAL A 77 16.13 -3.87 -4.17
CA VAL A 77 16.01 -4.89 -5.22
C VAL A 77 16.21 -4.25 -6.58
N ARG A 78 16.85 -4.98 -7.50
CA ARG A 78 17.11 -4.53 -8.87
C ARG A 78 16.28 -5.37 -9.85
N GLY A 79 15.58 -4.69 -10.76
CA GLY A 79 14.82 -5.31 -11.83
C GLY A 79 15.72 -5.89 -12.92
N GLY A 80 15.35 -7.08 -13.40
CA GLY A 80 15.90 -7.72 -14.59
C GLY A 80 14.82 -7.98 -15.64
N PRO A 81 15.11 -8.78 -16.69
CA PRO A 81 14.16 -9.12 -17.76
C PRO A 81 12.86 -9.77 -17.26
N GLN A 82 12.89 -10.35 -16.05
CA GLN A 82 11.78 -11.05 -15.41
C GLN A 82 11.23 -10.28 -14.19
N GLY A 83 11.62 -9.01 -14.01
CA GLY A 83 11.34 -8.25 -12.79
C GLY A 83 12.40 -8.45 -11.71
N ALA A 84 12.05 -8.09 -10.47
CA ALA A 84 12.81 -8.43 -9.28
C ALA A 84 11.99 -9.37 -8.39
N VAL A 85 12.65 -10.06 -7.45
CA VAL A 85 11.96 -10.90 -6.46
C VAL A 85 12.11 -10.21 -5.10
N ALA A 86 10.98 -10.03 -4.41
CA ALA A 86 10.97 -9.55 -3.04
C ALA A 86 11.81 -10.50 -2.15
N PRO A 87 12.62 -9.96 -1.23
CA PRO A 87 13.44 -10.78 -0.36
C PRO A 87 12.56 -11.72 0.49
N ARG A 88 13.16 -12.79 1.02
CA ARG A 88 12.46 -13.64 1.99
C ARG A 88 12.22 -12.84 3.28
N PRO A 89 11.06 -13.00 3.93
CA PRO A 89 10.79 -12.30 5.17
C PRO A 89 11.70 -12.87 6.26
N GLY A 90 12.46 -12.00 6.92
CA GLY A 90 13.43 -12.41 7.95
C GLY A 90 12.87 -12.41 9.37
N ALA A 91 11.80 -11.65 9.64
CA ALA A 91 11.20 -11.49 10.96
C ALA A 91 9.67 -11.54 10.87
N ALA A 92 9.01 -11.73 12.01
CA ALA A 92 7.56 -11.75 12.10
C ALA A 92 6.96 -10.43 11.60
N THR A 93 5.97 -10.57 10.74
CA THR A 93 5.29 -9.46 10.07
C THR A 93 4.28 -8.81 11.02
N ASP A 94 4.34 -7.48 11.19
CA ASP A 94 3.33 -6.72 11.93
C ASP A 94 2.45 -5.95 10.94
N PRO A 95 1.23 -6.44 10.65
CA PRO A 95 0.34 -5.83 9.67
C PRO A 95 -0.10 -4.41 10.07
N SER A 96 -0.15 -4.11 11.38
CA SER A 96 -0.54 -2.77 11.85
C SER A 96 0.54 -1.74 11.56
N ARG A 97 1.81 -2.13 11.67
CA ARG A 97 2.95 -1.27 11.31
C ARG A 97 3.01 -1.04 9.80
N LEU A 98 2.79 -2.08 9.00
CA LEU A 98 2.80 -1.96 7.53
C LEU A 98 1.66 -1.06 7.03
N ALA A 99 0.47 -1.18 7.60
CA ALA A 99 -0.64 -0.28 7.29
C ALA A 99 -0.30 1.19 7.61
N GLN A 100 0.37 1.46 8.74
CA GLN A 100 0.79 2.82 9.10
C GLN A 100 1.87 3.37 8.18
N LEU A 101 2.87 2.53 7.86
CA LEU A 101 3.92 2.86 6.91
C LEU A 101 3.34 3.17 5.53
N LYS A 102 2.37 2.38 5.06
CA LYS A 102 1.67 2.62 3.80
C LYS A 102 0.99 3.98 3.77
N ILE A 103 0.23 4.34 4.80
CA ILE A 103 -0.41 5.66 4.93
C ILE A 103 0.65 6.78 4.97
N LEU A 104 1.83 6.50 5.55
CA LEU A 104 2.91 7.47 5.62
C LEU A 104 3.57 7.70 4.25
N VAL A 105 3.78 6.63 3.48
CA VAL A 105 4.44 6.64 2.18
C VAL A 105 3.50 7.19 1.11
N ASP A 106 2.28 6.65 1.02
CA ASP A 106 1.25 7.06 0.07
C ASP A 106 0.03 7.58 0.86
N PRO A 107 -0.02 8.89 1.19
CA PRO A 107 -1.16 9.46 1.87
C PRO A 107 -2.41 9.31 1.00
N PRO A 108 -3.53 8.83 1.55
CA PRO A 108 -4.79 8.93 0.85
C PRO A 108 -5.07 10.41 0.51
N PRO A 109 -5.63 10.72 -0.68
CA PRO A 109 -5.92 12.08 -1.08
C PRO A 109 -6.93 12.67 -0.09
N THR A 110 -6.45 13.53 0.80
CA THR A 110 -7.29 14.15 1.81
C THR A 110 -8.20 15.18 1.14
N SER A 111 -9.50 14.89 1.05
CA SER A 111 -10.51 15.91 0.82
C SER A 111 -10.48 16.88 2.01
N ARG A 112 -9.71 17.97 1.89
CA ARG A 112 -9.68 19.12 2.80
C ARG A 112 -9.68 18.76 4.30
N THR A 113 -8.59 18.19 4.81
CA THR A 113 -8.41 18.07 6.26
C THR A 113 -7.98 19.42 6.85
N PHE A 114 -8.96 20.31 7.07
CA PHE A 114 -8.82 21.42 8.00
C PHE A 114 -8.75 20.83 9.42
N GLY A 115 -7.54 20.60 9.94
CA GLY A 115 -7.39 20.08 11.31
C GLY A 115 -5.99 19.60 11.72
N ALA A 116 -5.06 19.41 10.79
CA ALA A 116 -3.71 18.94 11.10
C ALA A 116 -2.76 20.04 11.67
N ARG A 117 -3.31 21.11 12.25
CA ARG A 117 -2.56 21.98 13.16
C ARG A 117 -2.92 21.62 14.59
N ARG A 118 -2.62 20.39 15.02
CA ARG A 118 -2.54 20.14 16.46
C ARG A 118 -1.27 20.85 16.93
N SER A 119 -1.47 21.90 17.73
CA SER A 119 -0.49 22.86 18.24
C SER A 119 0.56 22.27 19.19
N GLY A 120 0.87 20.98 19.07
CA GLY A 120 1.96 20.34 19.79
C GLY A 120 3.30 20.63 19.11
N VAL A 121 4.35 20.75 19.91
CA VAL A 121 5.73 20.82 19.40
C VAL A 121 6.02 19.47 18.74
N CYS A 122 6.10 19.45 17.42
CA CYS A 122 6.55 18.27 16.70
C CYS A 122 8.05 18.07 16.88
N PRO A 123 8.52 16.84 17.08
CA PRO A 123 9.95 16.55 17.21
C PRO A 123 10.68 16.89 15.91
N ASP A 124 11.94 17.28 16.04
CA ASP A 124 12.81 17.50 14.88
C ASP A 124 13.01 16.17 14.11
N PRO A 125 12.82 16.16 12.77
CA PRO A 125 12.95 14.94 11.97
C PRO A 125 14.34 14.32 12.03
N ALA A 126 15.41 15.08 12.32
CA ALA A 126 16.76 14.55 12.45
C ALA A 126 16.93 13.64 13.68
N HIS A 127 16.04 13.75 14.67
CA HIS A 127 16.03 12.87 15.85
C HIS A 127 15.18 11.62 15.67
N LEU A 128 14.40 11.53 14.57
CA LEU A 128 13.56 10.38 14.26
C LEU A 128 14.35 9.36 13.42
N THR A 129 15.33 8.71 14.04
CA THR A 129 16.28 7.81 13.35
C THR A 129 15.82 6.36 13.24
N THR A 130 14.65 6.01 13.81
CA THR A 130 14.09 4.66 13.76
C THR A 130 12.65 4.68 13.28
N LEU A 131 12.20 3.58 12.65
CA LEU A 131 10.83 3.45 12.16
C LEU A 131 9.80 3.63 13.28
N ASP A 132 10.05 3.08 14.47
CA ASP A 132 9.15 3.22 15.62
C ASP A 132 8.93 4.68 16.03
N HIS A 133 10.00 5.48 16.10
CA HIS A 133 9.88 6.91 16.40
C HIS A 133 9.15 7.68 15.30
N ILE A 134 9.39 7.32 14.04
CA ILE A 134 8.72 7.90 12.87
C ILE A 134 7.20 7.62 12.93
N LEU A 135 6.80 6.36 13.15
CA LEU A 135 5.40 5.97 13.24
C LEU A 135 4.72 6.58 14.48
N ALA A 136 5.42 6.73 15.59
CA ALA A 136 4.92 7.44 16.77
C ALA A 136 4.65 8.92 16.47
N ALA A 137 5.55 9.61 15.78
CA ALA A 137 5.37 11.00 15.35
C ALA A 137 4.16 11.15 14.39
N GLN A 138 3.98 10.21 13.47
CA GLN A 138 2.81 10.17 12.59
C GLN A 138 1.50 10.05 13.40
N LYS A 139 1.43 9.13 14.37
CA LYS A 139 0.25 8.95 15.25
C LYS A 139 -0.03 10.19 16.11
N ALA A 140 1.01 10.90 16.53
CA ALA A 140 0.89 12.16 17.27
C ALA A 140 0.34 13.32 16.41
N GLY A 141 0.28 13.16 15.09
CA GLY A 141 -0.19 14.18 14.14
C GLY A 141 0.93 14.96 13.45
N CYS A 142 2.20 14.58 13.67
CA CYS A 142 3.38 15.18 13.05
C CYS A 142 3.74 14.46 11.74
N ALA A 143 2.76 14.32 10.84
CA ALA A 143 2.89 13.54 9.62
C ALA A 143 3.98 14.08 8.68
N ASN A 144 4.19 15.40 8.63
CA ASN A 144 5.22 16.02 7.80
C ASN A 144 6.63 15.66 8.30
N GLN A 145 6.87 15.78 9.61
CA GLN A 145 8.14 15.41 10.23
C GLN A 145 8.43 13.92 10.07
N ALA A 146 7.42 13.07 10.27
CA ALA A 146 7.54 11.64 10.05
C ALA A 146 7.91 11.31 8.59
N ARG A 147 7.33 12.00 7.60
CA ARG A 147 7.68 11.83 6.17
C ARG A 147 9.10 12.26 5.88
N THR A 148 9.51 13.43 6.36
CA THR A 148 10.87 13.94 6.17
C THR A 148 11.90 13.00 6.78
N ALA A 149 11.65 12.52 8.00
CA ALA A 149 12.50 11.54 8.67
C ALA A 149 12.56 10.20 7.93
N LEU A 150 11.41 9.69 7.45
CA LEU A 150 11.36 8.47 6.65
C LEU A 150 12.18 8.63 5.36
N GLN A 151 12.05 9.76 4.67
CA GLN A 151 12.82 10.04 3.46
C GLN A 151 14.32 10.12 3.75
N ALA A 152 14.72 10.74 4.87
CA ALA A 152 16.12 10.79 5.29
C ALA A 152 16.67 9.40 5.63
N LEU A 153 15.91 8.59 6.38
CA LEU A 153 16.25 7.20 6.71
C LEU A 153 16.42 6.37 5.44
N VAL A 154 15.51 6.53 4.50
CA VAL A 154 15.60 5.90 3.18
C VAL A 154 16.88 6.44 2.49
N SER A 155 17.04 7.71 2.24
CA SER A 155 18.23 8.26 1.55
C SER A 155 19.59 7.91 2.19
N ALA A 156 19.65 7.67 3.50
CA ALA A 156 20.87 7.26 4.20
C ALA A 156 21.27 5.80 3.95
N GLU A 157 20.34 4.93 3.58
CA GLU A 157 20.64 3.52 3.33
C GLU A 157 21.50 3.38 2.06
N PRO A 158 22.65 2.71 2.13
CA PRO A 158 23.51 2.53 0.97
C PRO A 158 22.81 1.72 -0.13
N THR A 159 22.80 2.26 -1.35
CA THR A 159 22.38 1.52 -2.55
C THR A 159 23.53 0.62 -3.00
N PRO A 160 23.33 -0.72 -3.08
CA PRO A 160 24.36 -1.64 -3.56
C PRO A 160 24.57 -1.61 -5.07
#